data_AF-X0M8A3-F1
#
_entry.id   AF-X0M8A3-F1
#
_cell.length_a   1.000
_cell.length_b   1.000
_cell.length_c   1.000
_cell.angle_alpha   90.00
_cell.angle_beta   90.00
_cell.angle_gamma   90.00
#
_symmetry.space_group_name_H-M   'P 1'
#
loop_
_entity.id
_entity.type
_entity.pdbx_description
1 polymer ?
#
loop_
_entity_poly.entity_id
_entity_poly.type
_entity_poly.pdbx_seq_one_letter_code
_entity_poly.pdbx_strand_id
1 'polypeptide(L)'
;MATSRLKDHLRWECNYLNKSPYNLMSWSSSLLFLLQYALHRHTTEFETKPQFPNIKIIMIDTRDFPEQTFLRDLDALEWLHEDLDPEFKRLYNYRNGRFYFGEYLTQGYLDITGKCVEMTMLATC
;
A
#
# COMPACT_ATOMS: atom_id res chain seq x y z
N MET A 1 -4.72 -13.71 -14.77
CA MET A 1 -5.17 -12.40 -15.29
C MET A 1 -5.59 -11.43 -14.20
N ALA A 2 -6.29 -11.85 -13.12
CA ALA A 2 -6.47 -11.04 -11.90
C ALA A 2 -5.50 -11.43 -10.77
N THR A 3 -5.38 -12.73 -10.48
CA THR A 3 -4.45 -13.29 -9.49
C THR A 3 -3.00 -12.87 -9.72
N SER A 4 -2.52 -12.89 -10.97
CA SER A 4 -1.17 -12.44 -11.31
C SER A 4 -0.92 -10.97 -10.96
N ARG A 5 -1.91 -10.09 -11.16
CA ARG A 5 -1.77 -8.66 -10.83
C ARG A 5 -1.75 -8.42 -9.33
N LEU A 6 -2.59 -9.14 -8.58
CA LEU A 6 -2.56 -9.11 -7.12
C LEU A 6 -1.21 -9.61 -6.59
N LYS A 7 -0.70 -10.71 -7.16
CA LYS A 7 0.61 -11.28 -6.85
C LYS A 7 1.74 -10.26 -7.10
N ASP A 8 1.78 -9.64 -8.28
CA ASP A 8 2.78 -8.63 -8.64
C ASP A 8 2.69 -7.38 -7.73
N HIS A 9 1.46 -6.94 -7.41
CA HIS A 9 1.21 -5.80 -6.53
C HIS A 9 1.71 -6.06 -5.10
N LEU A 10 1.40 -7.22 -4.54
CA LEU A 10 1.84 -7.61 -3.19
C LEU A 10 3.37 -7.75 -3.08
N ARG A 11 4.05 -8.07 -4.19
CA ARG A 11 5.53 -8.07 -4.27
C ARG A 11 6.13 -6.69 -4.49
N TRP A 12 5.31 -5.68 -4.73
CA TRP A 12 5.75 -4.33 -5.10
C TRP A 12 6.60 -4.32 -6.38
N GLU A 13 6.40 -5.28 -7.29
CA GLU A 13 7.13 -5.43 -8.56
C GLU A 13 6.61 -4.51 -9.68
N CYS A 14 5.86 -3.46 -9.31
CA CYS A 14 5.09 -2.63 -10.22
C CYS A 14 5.94 -1.77 -11.17
N ASN A 15 7.23 -1.59 -10.88
CA ASN A 15 8.08 -0.59 -11.53
C ASN A 15 8.98 -1.11 -12.66
N TYR A 16 8.98 -2.41 -12.96
CA TYR A 16 10.03 -2.97 -13.83
C TYR A 16 9.74 -3.01 -15.33
N LEU A 17 8.48 -2.84 -15.81
CA LEU A 17 8.13 -3.27 -17.18
C LEU A 17 7.16 -2.39 -18.00
N ASN A 18 6.97 -1.11 -17.71
CA ASN A 18 6.00 -0.25 -18.46
C ASN A 18 4.59 -0.89 -18.59
N LYS A 19 4.21 -1.76 -17.65
CA LYS A 19 2.88 -2.35 -17.59
C LYS A 19 1.97 -1.35 -16.88
N SER A 20 0.87 -1.00 -17.55
CA SER A 20 -0.26 -0.16 -17.12
C SER A 20 -0.44 -0.10 -15.59
N PRO A 21 -0.78 1.08 -15.02
CA PRO A 21 -0.91 1.22 -13.57
C PRO A 21 -1.91 0.20 -13.06
N TYR A 22 -1.44 -0.67 -12.17
CA TYR A 22 -2.26 -1.65 -11.51
C TYR A 22 -3.51 -0.96 -10.98
N ASN A 23 -4.67 -1.56 -11.19
CA ASN A 23 -5.94 -1.04 -10.68
C ASN A 23 -6.09 -1.30 -9.17
N LEU A 24 -4.98 -1.33 -8.43
CA LEU A 24 -4.92 -1.56 -7.00
C LEU A 24 -4.15 -0.41 -6.35
N MET A 25 -4.65 0.07 -5.22
CA MET A 25 -4.02 1.12 -4.43
C MET A 25 -3.82 0.63 -3.00
N SER A 26 -2.59 0.72 -2.53
CA SER A 26 -2.20 0.36 -1.16
C SER A 26 -2.47 1.50 -0.18
N TRP A 27 -3.04 1.13 0.95
CA TRP A 27 -3.28 1.93 2.13
C TRP A 27 -2.60 1.28 3.33
N SER A 28 -2.33 2.03 4.39
CA SER A 28 -1.82 1.47 5.64
C SER A 28 -2.61 1.99 6.83
N SER A 29 -2.92 1.09 7.76
CA SER A 29 -3.49 1.45 9.07
C SER A 29 -2.43 1.90 10.08
N SER A 30 -1.16 1.98 9.69
CA SER A 30 -0.04 2.37 10.56
C SER A 30 0.54 3.72 10.12
N LEU A 31 0.17 4.78 10.84
CA LEU A 31 0.74 6.10 10.61
C LEU A 31 2.27 6.11 10.77
N LEU A 32 2.80 5.36 11.76
CA LEU A 32 4.25 5.24 11.96
C LEU A 32 4.95 4.68 10.73
N PHE A 33 4.39 3.63 10.11
CA PHE A 33 4.95 3.08 8.88
C PHE A 33 4.89 4.10 7.73
N LEU A 34 3.78 4.80 7.54
CA LEU A 34 3.65 5.82 6.49
C LEU A 34 4.65 6.98 6.67
N LEU A 35 4.91 7.41 7.91
CA LEU A 35 5.93 8.42 8.21
C LEU A 35 7.34 7.92 7.87
N GLN A 36 7.68 6.70 8.27
CA GLN A 36 8.96 6.07 7.92
C GLN A 36 9.10 5.90 6.40
N TYR A 37 8.03 5.51 5.73
CA TYR A 37 7.99 5.34 4.29
C TYR A 37 8.15 6.69 3.56
N ALA A 38 7.49 7.76 4.03
CA ALA A 38 7.68 9.12 3.51
C ALA A 38 9.14 9.59 3.61
N LEU A 39 9.80 9.35 4.75
CA LEU A 39 11.23 9.64 4.93
C LEU A 39 12.10 8.81 3.98
N HIS A 40 11.79 7.53 3.83
CA HIS A 40 12.50 6.65 2.90
C HIS A 40 12.39 7.15 1.46
N ARG A 41 11.18 7.52 1.01
CA ARG A 41 10.91 8.07 -0.33
C ARG A 41 11.67 9.36 -0.58
N HIS A 42 11.67 10.27 0.38
CA HIS A 42 12.44 11.51 0.32
C HIS A 42 13.96 11.26 0.18
N THR A 43 14.49 10.18 0.75
CA THR A 43 15.95 9.94 0.81
C THR A 43 16.49 9.02 -0.28
N THR A 44 15.68 8.11 -0.83
CA THR A 44 16.15 6.95 -1.62
C THR A 44 15.57 6.79 -3.03
N GLU A 45 14.57 7.57 -3.46
CA GLU A 45 13.97 7.37 -4.79
C GLU A 45 14.89 7.69 -5.97
N PHE A 46 14.73 6.90 -7.05
CA PHE A 46 15.33 7.06 -8.37
C PHE A 46 14.84 8.37 -9.03
N GLU A 47 15.76 9.08 -9.68
CA GLU A 47 15.71 10.45 -10.23
C GLU A 47 14.51 11.36 -9.89
N THR A 48 14.85 12.44 -9.19
CA THR A 48 14.01 13.45 -8.52
C THR A 48 13.29 12.96 -7.27
N LYS A 49 14.04 13.01 -6.15
CA LYS A 49 13.53 12.78 -4.81
C LYS A 49 12.41 13.78 -4.47
N PRO A 50 11.23 13.33 -4.03
CA PRO A 50 10.17 14.24 -3.65
C PRO A 50 10.60 15.05 -2.41
N GLN A 51 10.46 16.37 -2.49
CA GLN A 51 10.63 17.24 -1.32
C GLN A 51 9.47 17.03 -0.36
N PHE A 52 9.68 17.21 0.95
CA PHE A 52 8.63 16.97 1.95
C PHE A 52 7.29 17.67 1.65
N PRO A 53 7.24 18.94 1.20
CA PRO A 53 5.96 19.59 0.87
C PRO A 53 5.15 18.90 -0.24
N ASN A 54 5.83 18.09 -1.06
CA ASN A 54 5.23 17.31 -2.14
C ASN A 54 4.80 15.90 -1.68
N ILE A 55 5.10 15.51 -0.44
CA ILE A 55 4.64 14.26 0.16
C ILE A 55 3.43 14.57 1.04
N LYS A 56 2.27 14.03 0.66
CA LYS A 56 1.03 14.11 1.41
C LYS A 56 0.70 12.77 2.04
N ILE A 57 0.25 12.79 3.28
CA ILE A 57 -0.35 11.64 3.95
C ILE A 57 -1.85 11.90 3.98
N ILE A 58 -2.60 11.01 3.34
CA ILE A 58 -4.06 11.05 3.30
C ILE A 58 -4.57 10.01 4.30
N MET A 59 -5.46 10.44 5.19
CA MET A 59 -6.13 9.57 6.15
C MET A 59 -7.63 9.64 5.92
N ILE A 60 -8.27 8.48 5.95
CA ILE A 60 -9.70 8.29 5.72
C ILE A 60 -10.30 7.50 6.88
N ASP A 61 -11.59 7.69 7.13
CA ASP A 61 -12.35 6.80 7.99
C ASP A 61 -12.99 5.71 7.14
N THR A 62 -12.58 4.45 7.33
CA THR A 62 -13.08 3.33 6.51
C THR A 62 -14.58 3.09 6.68
N ARG A 63 -15.20 3.61 7.76
CA ARG A 63 -16.64 3.50 8.02
C ARG A 63 -17.48 4.38 7.07
N ASP A 64 -16.87 5.36 6.42
CA ASP A 64 -17.54 6.24 5.45
C ASP A 64 -17.61 5.64 4.03
N PHE A 65 -17.16 4.38 3.88
CA PHE A 65 -17.11 3.64 2.63
C PHE A 65 -17.94 2.35 2.74
N PRO A 66 -18.48 1.84 1.61
CA PRO A 66 -19.16 0.56 1.61
C PRO A 66 -18.30 -0.57 2.18
N GLU A 67 -18.94 -1.54 2.82
CA GLU A 67 -18.27 -2.77 3.23
C GLU A 67 -17.54 -3.42 2.03
N GLN A 68 -16.44 -4.13 2.32
CA GLN A 68 -15.60 -4.81 1.32
C GLN A 68 -14.83 -3.88 0.35
N THR A 69 -14.86 -2.55 0.56
CA THR A 69 -14.03 -1.60 -0.20
C THR A 69 -12.53 -1.85 0.01
N PHE A 70 -12.14 -2.25 1.23
CA PHE A 70 -10.76 -2.45 1.63
C PHE A 70 -10.49 -3.94 1.86
N LEU A 71 -9.61 -4.53 1.07
CA LEU A 71 -9.11 -5.89 1.25
C LEU A 71 -7.82 -5.85 2.08
N ARG A 72 -7.81 -6.51 3.23
CA ARG A 72 -6.57 -6.66 4.01
C ARG A 72 -5.59 -7.54 3.23
N ASP A 73 -4.33 -7.13 3.18
CA ASP A 73 -3.28 -7.87 2.48
C ASP A 73 -3.08 -9.29 3.03
N LEU A 74 -3.20 -9.49 4.35
CA LEU A 74 -3.04 -10.80 4.98
C LEU A 74 -4.13 -11.78 4.55
N ASP A 75 -5.37 -11.32 4.41
CA ASP A 75 -6.48 -12.17 3.94
C ASP A 75 -6.25 -12.54 2.47
N ALA A 76 -5.74 -11.59 1.66
CA ALA A 76 -5.34 -11.86 0.28
C ALA A 76 -4.18 -12.88 0.21
N LEU A 77 -3.18 -12.74 1.08
CA LEU A 77 -2.03 -13.64 1.14
C LEU A 77 -2.38 -15.03 1.68
N GLU A 78 -3.31 -15.13 2.61
CA GLU A 78 -3.84 -16.40 3.10
C GLU A 78 -4.52 -17.17 1.97
N TRP A 79 -5.36 -16.50 1.18
CA TRP A 79 -5.97 -17.10 -0.01
C TRP A 79 -4.93 -17.51 -1.06
N LEU A 80 -3.90 -16.69 -1.30
CA LEU A 80 -2.81 -17.02 -2.24
C LEU A 80 -1.86 -18.10 -1.72
N HIS A 81 -1.79 -18.32 -0.41
CA HIS A 81 -0.97 -19.37 0.21
C HIS A 81 -1.54 -20.77 -0.10
N GLU A 82 -2.86 -20.90 -0.19
CA GLU A 82 -3.52 -22.16 -0.55
C GLU A 82 -3.12 -22.65 -1.97
N ASP A 83 -2.68 -21.74 -2.85
CA ASP A 83 -2.16 -22.04 -4.20
C ASP A 83 -0.74 -22.67 -4.23
N LEU A 84 -0.15 -23.04 -3.08
CA LEU A 84 1.17 -23.73 -2.95
C LEU A 84 2.40 -22.97 -3.48
N ASP A 85 2.32 -21.65 -3.73
CA ASP A 85 3.50 -20.85 -4.10
C ASP A 85 4.39 -20.61 -2.85
N PRO A 86 5.62 -21.19 -2.78
CA PRO A 86 6.47 -21.08 -1.59
C PRO A 86 6.85 -19.64 -1.26
N GLU A 87 6.85 -18.76 -2.26
CA GLU A 87 7.19 -17.36 -2.07
C GLU A 87 6.09 -16.62 -1.31
N PHE A 88 4.81 -16.84 -1.67
CA PHE A 88 3.69 -16.23 -0.97
C PHE A 88 3.50 -16.79 0.44
N LYS A 89 3.80 -18.08 0.65
CA LYS A 89 3.88 -18.64 2.00
C LYS A 89 4.91 -17.89 2.85
N ARG A 90 6.09 -17.61 2.28
CA ARG A 90 7.14 -16.84 2.96
C ARG A 90 6.68 -15.41 3.23
N LEU A 91 6.10 -14.73 2.25
CA LEU A 91 5.59 -13.37 2.38
C LEU A 91 4.49 -13.27 3.44
N TYR A 92 3.53 -14.20 3.43
CA TYR A 92 2.50 -14.34 4.46
C TYR A 92 3.13 -14.49 5.84
N ASN A 93 4.07 -15.41 6.03
CA ASN A 93 4.72 -15.61 7.34
C ASN A 93 5.49 -14.37 7.82
N TYR A 94 6.14 -13.63 6.92
CA TYR A 94 6.81 -12.37 7.28
C TYR A 94 5.80 -11.32 7.77
N ARG A 95 4.71 -11.14 7.03
CA ARG A 95 3.69 -10.11 7.33
C ARG A 95 2.76 -10.50 8.46
N ASN A 96 2.48 -11.78 8.68
CA ASN A 96 1.69 -12.29 9.80
C ASN A 96 2.52 -12.37 11.10
N GLY A 97 3.81 -12.02 11.03
CA GLY A 97 4.72 -11.97 12.16
C GLY A 97 5.02 -10.52 12.60
N ARG A 98 6.30 -10.21 12.71
CA ARG A 98 6.79 -8.93 13.27
C ARG A 98 6.82 -7.78 12.25
N PHE A 99 6.60 -8.06 10.98
CA PHE A 99 6.73 -7.08 9.90
C PHE A 99 5.38 -6.65 9.34
N TYR A 100 4.30 -6.83 10.11
CA TYR A 100 3.00 -6.33 9.70
C TYR A 100 2.96 -4.80 9.74
N PHE A 101 2.71 -4.18 8.59
CA PHE A 101 2.59 -2.73 8.48
C PHE A 101 1.16 -2.26 8.20
N GLY A 102 0.17 -3.15 8.31
CA GLY A 102 -1.24 -2.79 8.23
C GLY A 102 -1.74 -2.49 6.82
N GLU A 103 -1.29 -3.22 5.79
CA GLU A 103 -1.70 -2.93 4.41
C GLU A 103 -3.16 -3.31 4.13
N TYR A 104 -3.85 -2.40 3.44
CA TYR A 104 -5.15 -2.63 2.84
C TYR A 104 -5.12 -2.22 1.37
N LEU A 105 -5.89 -2.91 0.54
CA LEU A 105 -5.96 -2.71 -0.90
C LEU A 105 -7.35 -2.22 -1.27
N THR A 106 -7.40 -1.22 -2.13
CA THR A 106 -8.62 -0.79 -2.84
C THR A 106 -8.45 -1.06 -4.32
N GLN A 107 -9.57 -1.23 -5.03
CA GLN A 107 -9.55 -1.43 -6.48
C GLN A 107 -10.02 -0.18 -7.22
N GLY A 108 -9.24 0.26 -8.22
CA GLY A 108 -9.55 1.41 -9.04
C GLY A 108 -9.41 2.74 -8.30
N TYR A 109 -10.17 3.73 -8.76
CA TYR A 109 -10.21 5.05 -8.13
C TYR A 109 -11.16 5.03 -6.92
N LEU A 110 -10.65 5.47 -5.76
CA LEU A 110 -11.46 5.68 -4.56
C LEU A 110 -11.84 7.16 -4.46
N ASP A 111 -13.14 7.46 -4.47
CA ASP A 111 -13.61 8.83 -4.23
C ASP A 111 -13.52 9.16 -2.74
N ILE A 112 -12.55 10.00 -2.41
CA ILE A 112 -12.27 10.46 -1.04
C ILE A 112 -12.76 11.89 -0.78
N THR A 113 -13.47 12.49 -1.74
CA THR A 113 -13.94 13.89 -1.63
C THR A 113 -14.82 14.06 -0.39
N GLY A 114 -14.40 14.94 0.52
CA GLY A 114 -15.11 15.18 1.78
C GLY A 114 -15.02 14.04 2.81
N LYS A 115 -14.22 12.99 2.55
CA LYS A 115 -14.06 11.79 3.40
C LYS A 115 -12.62 11.57 3.85
N CYS A 116 -11.76 12.57 3.69
CA CYS A 116 -10.36 12.47 4.04
C CYS A 116 -9.84 13.71 4.78
N VAL A 117 -8.81 13.51 5.58
CA VAL A 117 -7.91 14.56 6.04
C VAL A 117 -6.57 14.40 5.34
N GLU A 118 -5.96 15.52 4.96
CA GLU A 118 -4.64 15.56 4.36
C GLU A 118 -3.64 16.20 5.32
N MET A 119 -2.49 15.56 5.46
CA MET A 119 -1.32 16.11 6.16
C MET A 119 -0.18 16.28 5.18
N THR A 120 0.44 17.46 5.18
CA THR A 120 1.67 17.70 4.43
C THR A 120 2.87 17.41 5.31
N MET A 121 3.83 16.63 4.81
CA MET A 121 5.12 16.50 5.47
C MET A 121 5.87 17.84 5.38
N LEU A 122 6.29 18.38 6.51
CA LEU A 122 7.09 19.60 6.58
C LEU A 122 8.39 19.30 7.33
N ALA A 123 9.51 19.82 6.82
CA ALA A 123 10.73 19.94 7.61
C ALA A 123 10.78 21.37 8.14
N THR A 124 10.35 21.56 9.37
CA THR A 124 10.54 22.81 10.10
C THR A 124 11.29 22.52 11.37
N CYS A 125 12.47 23.12 11.50
CA CYS A 125 13.04 23.44 12.81
C CYS A 125 12.41 24.73 13.33
#